data_AF-A0A371FTL4-F1
#
_entry.id   AF-A0A371FTL4-F1
#
_cell.length_a   1.000
_cell.length_b   1.000
_cell.length_c   1.000
_cell.angle_alpha   90.00
_cell.angle_beta   90.00
_cell.angle_gamma   90.00
#
_symmetry.space_group_name_H-M   'P 1'
#
loop_
_entity.id
_entity.type
_entity.pdbx_description
1 polymer ?
#
loop_
_entity_poly.entity_id
_entity_poly.type
_entity_poly.pdbx_seq_one_letter_code
_entity_poly.pdbx_strand_id
1 'polypeptide(L)' 'MAKDKVITLGPNELPNLVSSYRLDDRNYLKWAQYIHTTLKGRKKLRHIEGNDPPRDDPKFEAWDDDDSLIMT' A
#
# COMPACT_ATOMS: atom_id res chain seq x y z
N MET A 1 -13.76 1.69 -23.07
CA MET A 1 -13.63 2.73 -22.04
C MET A 1 -14.07 2.14 -20.70
N ALA A 2 -13.18 1.43 -20.00
CA ALA A 2 -13.50 0.89 -18.68
C ALA A 2 -13.38 2.02 -17.67
N LYS A 3 -14.48 2.32 -16.97
CA LYS A 3 -14.55 3.35 -15.95
C LYS A 3 -13.72 2.85 -14.77
N ASP A 4 -12.58 3.48 -14.50
CA ASP A 4 -11.77 3.23 -13.31
C ASP A 4 -12.67 3.46 -12.09
N LYS A 5 -13.21 2.37 -11.56
CA LYS A 5 -14.05 2.38 -10.37
C LYS A 5 -13.12 2.61 -9.20
N VAL A 6 -12.97 3.88 -8.81
CA VAL A 6 -12.27 4.26 -7.58
C VAL A 6 -13.04 3.63 -6.41
N ILE A 7 -12.47 2.59 -5.82
CA ILE A 7 -13.02 1.93 -4.65
C ILE A 7 -12.50 2.70 -3.43
N THR A 8 -13.31 3.60 -2.87
CA THR A 8 -13.02 4.21 -1.57
C THR A 8 -13.40 3.20 -0.48
N LEU A 9 -12.41 2.52 0.07
CA LEU A 9 -12.60 1.58 1.18
C LEU A 9 -12.38 2.27 2.52
N GLY A 10 -13.26 1.95 3.48
CA GLY A 10 -13.09 2.36 4.88
C GLY A 10 -11.93 1.62 5.54
N PRO A 11 -11.40 2.14 6.67
CA PRO A 11 -10.24 1.58 7.37
C PRO A 11 -10.38 0.09 7.71
N ASN A 12 -11.60 -0.37 8.04
CA ASN A 12 -11.85 -1.75 8.49
C ASN A 12 -12.17 -2.75 7.35
N GLU A 13 -12.19 -2.32 6.09
CA GLU A 13 -12.54 -3.21 4.96
C GLU A 13 -11.30 -3.85 4.30
N LEU A 14 -10.10 -3.33 4.59
CA LEU A 14 -8.84 -3.91 4.10
C LEU A 14 -8.59 -5.35 4.57
N PRO A 15 -8.78 -5.73 5.85
CA PRO A 15 -8.44 -7.08 6.30
C PRO A 15 -9.22 -8.18 5.58
N ASN A 16 -10.50 -7.94 5.28
CA ASN A 16 -11.36 -8.89 4.57
C ASN A 16 -11.03 -8.96 3.07
N LEU A 17 -10.65 -7.83 2.47
CA LEU A 17 -10.23 -7.74 1.08
C LEU A 17 -8.85 -8.36 0.84
N VAL A 18 -7.94 -8.26 1.80
CA VAL A 18 -6.60 -8.90 1.78
C VAL A 18 -6.72 -10.42 1.57
N SER A 19 -7.80 -11.06 2.01
CA SER A 19 -8.00 -12.50 1.77
C SER A 19 -8.34 -12.84 0.32
N SER A 20 -9.14 -12.00 -0.37
CA SER A 20 -9.58 -12.21 -1.75
C SER A 20 -8.60 -11.66 -2.79
N TYR A 21 -7.74 -10.73 -2.39
CA TYR A 21 -6.61 -10.20 -3.15
C TYR A 21 -5.28 -10.74 -2.60
N ARG A 22 -5.26 -11.97 -2.06
CA ARG A 22 -3.99 -12.63 -1.76
C ARG A 22 -3.17 -12.77 -3.05
N LEU A 23 -1.89 -12.42 -2.97
CA LEU A 23 -0.97 -12.61 -4.08
C LEU A 23 -0.90 -14.12 -4.42
N ASP A 24 -1.11 -14.44 -5.68
CA ASP A 24 -0.93 -15.79 -6.24
C ASP A 24 -0.02 -15.76 -7.48
N ASP A 25 0.27 -16.94 -8.01
CA ASP A 25 1.14 -17.16 -9.16
C ASP A 25 0.59 -16.62 -10.50
N ARG A 26 -0.64 -16.13 -10.52
CA ARG A 26 -1.36 -15.71 -11.74
C ARG A 26 -1.89 -14.28 -11.65
N ASN A 27 -1.87 -13.65 -10.47
CA ASN A 27 -2.54 -12.38 -10.23
C ASN A 27 -1.58 -11.19 -9.96
N TYR A 28 -0.27 -11.37 -10.14
CA TYR A 28 0.78 -10.36 -9.90
C TYR A 28 0.41 -8.94 -10.37
N LEU A 29 -0.05 -8.80 -11.63
CA LEU A 29 -0.38 -7.49 -12.18
C LEU A 29 -1.58 -6.84 -11.46
N LYS A 30 -2.64 -7.62 -11.20
CA LYS A 30 -3.84 -7.14 -10.52
C LYS A 30 -3.52 -6.78 -9.07
N TRP A 31 -2.71 -7.61 -8.41
CA TRP A 31 -2.24 -7.36 -7.06
C TRP A 31 -1.41 -6.07 -6.98
N ALA A 32 -0.41 -5.92 -7.84
CA ALA A 32 0.43 -4.73 -7.89
C ALA A 32 -0.38 -3.45 -8.15
N GLN A 33 -1.34 -3.48 -9.08
CA GLN A 33 -2.23 -2.35 -9.35
C GLN A 33 -3.13 -2.00 -8.16
N TYR A 34 -3.66 -3.01 -7.49
CA TYR A 34 -4.50 -2.83 -6.30
C TYR A 34 -3.70 -2.19 -5.15
N ILE A 35 -2.51 -2.71 -4.87
CA ILE A 35 -1.62 -2.16 -3.83
C ILE A 35 -1.23 -0.72 -4.17
N HIS A 36 -0.79 -0.47 -5.41
CA HIS A 36 -0.41 0.86 -5.87
C HIS A 36 -1.56 1.88 -5.76
N THR A 37 -2.78 1.53 -6.18
CA THR A 37 -3.94 2.43 -6.10
C THR A 37 -4.40 2.67 -4.67
N THR A 38 -4.36 1.65 -3.82
CA THR A 38 -4.69 1.76 -2.39
C THR A 38 -3.74 2.72 -1.68
N LEU A 39 -2.44 2.57 -1.91
CA LEU A 39 -1.41 3.44 -1.33
C LEU A 39 -1.49 4.87 -1.86
N LYS A 40 -1.76 5.03 -3.15
CA LYS A 40 -2.02 6.35 -3.76
C LYS A 40 -3.23 7.03 -3.10
N GLY A 41 -4.32 6.30 -2.88
CA GLY A 41 -5.52 6.79 -2.20
C GLY A 41 -5.26 7.22 -0.75
N ARG A 42 -4.36 6.53 -0.05
CA ARG A 42 -3.95 6.85 1.32
C ARG A 42 -2.83 7.89 1.43
N LYS A 43 -2.33 8.44 0.31
CA LYS A 43 -1.14 9.30 0.24
C LYS A 43 0.13 8.65 0.82
N LYS A 44 0.18 7.31 0.78
CA LYS A 44 1.28 6.48 1.28
C LYS A 44 2.15 5.90 0.15
N LEU A 45 1.92 6.29 -1.11
CA LEU A 45 2.69 5.79 -2.26
C LEU A 45 4.21 6.08 -2.16
N ARG A 46 4.57 7.20 -1.52
CA ARG A 46 5.96 7.59 -1.25
C ARG A 46 6.76 6.56 -0.44
N HIS A 47 6.09 5.61 0.21
CA HIS A 47 6.74 4.57 0.99
C HIS A 47 7.24 3.42 0.10
N ILE A 48 6.70 3.27 -1.11
CA ILE A 48 7.20 2.31 -2.11
C ILE A 48 8.15 2.99 -3.10
N GLU A 49 7.82 4.21 -3.52
CA GLU A 49 8.59 4.93 -4.55
C GLU A 49 9.63 5.90 -4.00
N GLY A 50 9.54 6.24 -2.72
CA GLY A 50 10.47 7.15 -2.07
C GLY A 50 11.70 6.42 -1.54
N ASN A 51 12.79 7.17 -1.39
CA ASN A 51 13.99 6.65 -0.74
C ASN A 51 13.79 6.64 0.77
N ASP A 52 14.20 5.55 1.40
CA ASP A 52 14.38 5.48 2.84
C ASP A 52 15.44 6.50 3.30
N PRO A 53 15.26 7.10 4.49
CA PRO A 53 16.35 7.83 5.14
C PRO A 53 17.54 6.89 5.37
N PRO A 54 18.78 7.40 5.38
CA PRO A 54 19.93 6.61 5.84
C PRO A 54 19.66 6.03 7.24
N ARG A 55 20.13 4.81 7.51
CA ARG A 55 19.92 4.13 8.81
C ARG A 55 20.49 4.90 10.01
N ASP A 56 21.45 5.76 9.77
CA ASP A 56 22.08 6.67 10.73
C ASP A 56 21.33 8.00 10.91
N ASP A 57 20.27 8.26 10.12
CA ASP A 57 19.39 9.40 10.32
C ASP A 57 18.49 9.16 11.56
N PRO A 58 18.45 10.08 12.53
CA PRO A 58 17.54 10.01 13.68
C PRO A 58 16.05 9.90 13.30
N LYS A 59 15.68 10.23 12.05
CA LYS A 59 14.32 10.09 11.51
C LYS A 59 14.02 8.70 10.96
N PHE A 60 15.02 7.82 10.86
CA PHE A 60 14.83 6.47 10.34
C PHE A 60 13.82 5.68 11.17
N GLU A 61 13.94 5.68 12.50
CA GLU A 61 13.03 4.95 13.39
C GLU A 61 11.58 5.43 13.24
N ALA A 62 11.37 6.75 13.21
CA ALA A 62 10.05 7.34 12.99
C ALA A 62 9.48 7.05 11.58
N TRP A 63 10.36 6.92 10.57
CA TRP A 63 9.97 6.52 9.23
C TRP A 63 9.60 5.04 9.17
N ASP A 64 10.41 4.16 9.77
CA ASP A 64 10.23 2.70 9.83
C ASP A 64 8.96 2.30 10.58
N ASP A 65 8.64 2.98 11.68
CA ASP A 65 7.38 2.80 12.42
C ASP A 65 6.15 3.18 11.57
N ASP A 66 6.21 4.31 10.85
CA ASP A 66 5.12 4.75 9.96
C ASP A 66 5.01 3.86 8.70
N ASP A 67 6.11 3.21 8.30
CA ASP A 67 6.21 2.27 7.18
C ASP A 67 5.61 0.89 7.53
N SER A 68 5.92 0.40 8.74
CA SER A 68 5.44 -0.88 9.28
C SER A 68 3.91 -0.97 9.37
N LEU A 69 3.23 0.17 9.47
CA LEU A 69 1.78 0.27 9.70
C LEU A 69 0.97 0.64 8.44
N ILE A 70 1.59 0.74 7.27
CA ILE A 70 0.95 1.26 6.03
C ILE A 70 -0.34 0.53 5.63
N MET A 71 -0.40 -0.78 5.87
CA MET A 71 -1.50 -1.65 5.46
C MET A 71 -2.48 -2.02 6.58
N THR A 72 -2.25 -1.52 7.80
CA THR A 72 -3.17 -1.65 8.94
C THR A 72 -4.38 -0.74 8.79
#